data_AF-A0A958H668-F1
#
_entry.id   AF-A0A958H668-F1
#
_cell.length_a   1.000
_cell.length_b   1.000
_cell.length_c   1.000
_cell.angle_alpha   90.00
_cell.angle_beta   90.00
_cell.angle_gamma   90.00
#
_symmetry.space_group_name_H-M   'P 1'
#
loop_
_entity.id
_entity.type
_entity.pdbx_description
1 polymer ?
#
loop_
_entity_poly.entity_id
_entity_poly.type
_entity_poly.pdbx_seq_one_letter_code
_entity_poly.pdbx_strand_id
1 'polypeptide(L)' 'KWVAQVCAALAIPCLLLLPVFASAARRGGPLYFSQDIHWNPAGHRLAAETIARFFGESLP' A
#
# COMPACT_ATOMS: atom_id res chain seq x y z
N LYS A 1 1.13 10.84 -8.22
CA LYS A 1 2.36 11.67 -8.18
C LYS A 1 2.14 12.94 -7.37
N TRP A 2 1.04 13.69 -7.58
CA TRP A 2 0.72 14.90 -6.82
C TRP A 2 0.72 14.74 -5.29
N VAL A 3 0.08 13.71 -4.74
CA VAL A 3 0.09 13.44 -3.28
C VAL A 3 1.51 13.34 -2.72
N ALA A 4 2.40 12.61 -3.38
CA ALA A 4 3.79 12.47 -2.96
C ALA A 4 4.55 13.81 -2.99
N GLN A 5 4.28 14.63 -4.02
CA GLN A 5 4.88 15.97 -4.15
C GLN A 5 4.40 16.92 -3.05
N VAL A 6 3.10 16.89 -2.72
CA VAL A 6 2.52 17.67 -1.62
C VAL A 6 3.11 17.24 -0.28
N CYS A 7 3.18 15.93 -0.01
CA CYS A 7 3.78 15.44 1.21
C CYS A 7 5.25 15.86 1.35
N ALA A 8 6.03 15.77 0.27
CA ALA A 8 7.42 16.24 0.26
C ALA A 8 7.53 17.75 0.53
N ALA A 9 6.69 18.56 -0.12
CA ALA A 9 6.68 20.02 0.08
C ALA A 9 6.30 20.42 1.51
N LEU A 10 5.50 19.62 2.19
CA LEU A 10 5.03 19.86 3.56
C LEU A 10 5.83 19.08 4.64
N ALA A 11 6.91 18.40 4.25
CA ALA A 11 7.68 17.52 5.15
C ALA A 11 6.82 16.47 5.89
N ILE A 12 5.77 15.97 5.23
CA ILE A 12 4.90 14.91 5.76
C ILE A 12 5.44 13.56 5.28
N PRO A 13 5.75 12.62 6.19
CA PRO A 13 6.07 11.25 5.81
C PRO A 13 4.93 10.64 4.98
N CYS A 14 5.25 10.10 3.79
CA CYS A 14 4.24 9.61 2.85
C CYS A 14 4.54 8.17 2.42
N LEU A 15 3.61 7.26 2.72
CA LEU A 15 3.63 5.90 2.22
C LEU A 15 2.79 5.79 0.94
N LEU A 16 3.43 5.42 -0.17
CA LEU A 16 2.75 5.14 -1.43
C LEU A 16 2.50 3.63 -1.58
N LEU A 17 1.25 3.21 -1.39
CA LEU A 17 0.87 1.79 -1.50
C LEU A 17 0.81 1.28 -2.95
N LEU A 18 0.54 2.15 -3.94
CA LEU A 18 0.40 1.74 -5.34
C LEU A 18 1.60 0.94 -5.90
N PRO A 19 2.86 1.38 -5.77
CA PRO A 19 4.00 0.58 -6.24
C PRO A 19 4.14 -0.76 -5.51
N VAL A 20 3.78 -0.82 -4.22
CA VAL A 20 3.82 -2.06 -3.42
C VAL A 20 2.76 -3.04 -3.93
N PHE A 21 1.53 -2.57 -4.15
CA PHE A 21 0.42 -3.37 -4.69
C PHE A 21 0.72 -3.86 -6.10
N ALA A 22 1.22 -2.98 -6.99
CA ALA A 22 1.58 -3.37 -8.36
C ALA A 22 2.69 -4.44 -8.37
N SER A 23 3.63 -4.36 -7.45
CA SER A 23 4.71 -5.35 -7.29
C SER A 23 4.17 -6.71 -6.80
N ALA A 24 3.29 -6.71 -5.80
CA ALA A 24 2.70 -7.93 -5.25
C ALA A 24 1.71 -8.59 -6.22
N ALA A 25 0.90 -7.82 -6.95
CA ALA A 25 -0.05 -8.35 -7.93
C ALA A 25 0.62 -9.16 -9.05
N ARG A 26 1.82 -8.72 -9.48
CA ARG A 26 2.63 -9.47 -10.46
C ARG A 26 3.15 -10.82 -9.96
N ARG A 27 3.21 -11.02 -8.64
CA ARG A 27 3.80 -12.23 -8.01
C ARG A 27 2.77 -13.19 -7.42
N GLY A 28 1.63 -12.70 -6.97
CA GLY A 28 0.70 -13.47 -6.12
C GLY A 28 -0.77 -13.37 -6.48
N GLY A 29 -1.13 -12.74 -7.61
CA GLY A 29 -2.52 -12.62 -8.05
C GLY A 29 -3.21 -11.33 -7.59
N PRO A 30 -4.53 -11.20 -7.81
CA PRO A 30 -5.26 -9.95 -7.60
C PRO A 30 -5.34 -9.57 -6.12
N LEU A 31 -5.21 -8.27 -5.83
CA LEU A 31 -5.33 -7.69 -4.48
C LEU A 31 -6.64 -6.91 -4.28
N TYR A 32 -7.45 -6.87 -5.32
CA TYR A 32 -8.77 -6.25 -5.41
C TYR A 32 -9.73 -7.26 -6.00
N PHE A 33 -11.02 -7.05 -5.80
CA PHE A 33 -12.04 -7.89 -6.43
C PHE A 33 -12.12 -7.57 -7.93
N SER A 34 -12.47 -8.54 -8.78
CA SER A 34 -12.46 -8.35 -10.23
C SER A 34 -13.45 -7.27 -10.73
N GLN A 35 -14.54 -7.06 -9.98
CA GLN A 35 -15.61 -6.11 -10.31
C GLN A 35 -15.68 -4.95 -9.31
N ASP A 36 -14.83 -4.95 -8.30
CA ASP A 36 -14.87 -3.98 -7.21
C ASP A 36 -13.45 -3.54 -6.84
N ILE A 37 -13.25 -2.22 -6.81
CA ILE A 37 -11.97 -1.58 -6.50
C ILE A 37 -11.57 -1.72 -5.03
N HIS A 38 -12.46 -2.22 -4.17
CA HIS A 38 -12.11 -2.58 -2.79
C HIS A 38 -11.05 -3.69 -2.76
N TRP A 39 -10.17 -3.59 -1.75
CA TRP A 39 -9.17 -4.61 -1.52
C TRP A 39 -9.83 -5.90 -1.04
N ASN A 40 -9.31 -7.02 -1.53
CA ASN A 40 -9.66 -8.32 -0.98
C ASN A 40 -8.85 -8.57 0.31
N PRO A 41 -9.06 -9.69 1.02
CA PRO A 41 -8.33 -9.97 2.26
C PRO A 41 -6.79 -9.93 2.11
N ALA A 42 -6.25 -10.34 0.95
CA ALA A 42 -4.82 -10.27 0.68
C ALA A 42 -4.34 -8.82 0.48
N GLY A 43 -5.12 -7.98 -0.21
CA GLY A 43 -4.84 -6.56 -0.34
C GLY A 43 -4.85 -5.84 1.01
N HIS A 44 -5.84 -6.11 1.86
CA HIS A 44 -5.89 -5.57 3.23
C HIS A 44 -4.67 -5.98 4.05
N ARG A 45 -4.28 -7.27 4.01
CA ARG A 45 -3.08 -7.76 4.70
C ARG A 45 -1.81 -7.04 4.23
N LEU A 46 -1.61 -6.94 2.91
CA LEU A 46 -0.44 -6.26 2.36
C LEU A 46 -0.39 -4.78 2.77
N ALA A 47 -1.52 -4.08 2.74
CA ALA A 47 -1.59 -2.69 3.19
C ALA A 47 -1.20 -2.56 4.67
N ALA A 48 -1.79 -3.38 5.54
CA ALA A 48 -1.50 -3.35 6.97
C ALA A 48 -0.02 -3.62 7.27
N GLU A 49 0.57 -4.66 6.68
CA GLU A 49 1.99 -4.96 6.84
C GLU A 49 2.92 -3.85 6.35
N THR A 50 2.55 -3.21 5.23
CA THR A 50 3.36 -2.11 4.68
C THR A 50 3.27 -0.88 5.57
N ILE A 51 2.10 -0.59 6.12
CA ILE A 51 1.88 0.52 7.06
C ILE A 51 2.66 0.28 8.36
N ALA A 52 2.57 -0.91 8.95
CA ALA A 52 3.33 -1.25 10.15
C ALA A 52 4.84 -1.08 9.94
N ARG A 53 5.39 -1.63 8.84
CA ARG A 53 6.80 -1.47 8.48
C ARG A 53 7.18 0.00 8.29
N PHE A 54 6.29 0.82 7.73
CA PHE A 54 6.54 2.26 7.55
C PHE A 54 6.67 3.00 8.88
N PHE A 55 5.91 2.60 9.90
CA PHE A 55 6.03 3.14 11.27
C PHE A 55 7.12 2.45 12.11
N GLY A 56 7.82 1.45 11.57
CA GLY A 56 8.82 0.68 12.32
C GLY A 56 8.21 -0.34 13.30
N GLU A 57 6.91 -0.64 13.15
CA GLU A 57 6.21 -1.63 13.95
C GLU A 57 6.45 -3.04 13.39
N SER A 58 6.66 -4.01 14.30
CA SER A 58 6.68 -5.43 13.95
C SER A 58 5.28 -6.00 14.15
N LEU A 59 4.65 -6.50 13.08
CA LEU A 59 3.41 -7.27 13.23
C LEU A 59 3.73 -8.69 13.69
N PRO A 60 2.93 -9.26 14.62
CA PRO A 60 3.11 -10.63 15.11
C PRO A 60 2.87 -11.69 14.03
#